data_AF-A0A4Y6JM21-F1
#
_entry.id   AF-A0A4Y6JM21-F1
#
_cell.length_a   1.000
_cell.length_b   1.000
_cell.length_c   1.000
_cell.angle_alpha   90.00
_cell.angle_beta   90.00
_cell.angle_gamma   90.00
#
_symmetry.space_group_name_H-M   'P 1'
#
loop_
_entity.id
_entity.type
_entity.pdbx_description
1 polymer ?
#
loop_
_entity_poly.entity_id
_entity_poly.type
_entity_poly.pdbx_seq_one_letter_code
_entity_poly.pdbx_strand_id
1 'polypeptide(L)'
;LPCQHNLCRSCASDLYDSRNPYRFSGGVFRCPTCRFEVVLDRHGVHGLQRNLLVENIIDIYKQQQEGSGSGTTETTLKPKESKEPMCQEEEEE
;
A
#
# COMPACT_ATOMS: atom_id res chain seq x y z
N LEU A 1 -6.32 3.02 3.71
CA LEU A 1 -7.33 3.82 4.45
C LEU A 1 -8.45 2.90 4.93
N PRO A 2 -9.24 3.24 5.96
CA PRO A 2 -10.38 2.41 6.41
C PRO A 2 -11.42 2.14 5.31
N CYS A 3 -11.49 3.00 4.29
CA CYS A 3 -12.33 2.84 3.12
C CYS A 3 -11.73 1.96 2.00
N GLN A 4 -10.70 1.15 2.29
CA GLN A 4 -10.00 0.25 1.37
C GLN A 4 -9.32 0.88 0.14
N HIS A 5 -9.29 2.20 0.04
CA HIS A 5 -8.50 2.89 -0.98
C HIS A 5 -7.04 3.01 -0.55
N ASN A 6 -6.15 2.81 -1.53
CA ASN A 6 -4.70 2.91 -1.41
C ASN A 6 -4.19 4.15 -2.13
N LEU A 7 -3.11 4.71 -1.59
CA LEU A 7 -2.62 6.04 -1.87
C LEU A 7 -1.13 6.06 -1.51
N CYS A 8 -0.30 6.66 -2.36
CA CYS A 8 1.13 6.76 -2.09
C CYS A 8 1.41 7.73 -0.92
N ARG A 9 2.54 7.55 -0.22
CA ARG A 9 2.83 8.36 0.97
C ARG A 9 3.03 9.84 0.65
N SER A 10 3.74 10.17 -0.43
CA SER A 10 3.92 11.56 -0.90
C SER A 10 2.59 12.19 -1.26
N CYS A 11 1.78 11.50 -2.06
CA CYS A 11 0.43 11.89 -2.42
C CYS A 11 -0.44 12.20 -1.18
N ALA A 12 -0.32 11.39 -0.12
CA ALA A 12 -1.07 11.60 1.12
C ALA A 12 -0.61 12.88 1.83
N SER A 13 0.71 13.08 1.92
CA SER A 13 1.31 14.28 2.51
C SER A 13 0.89 15.55 1.76
N ASP A 14 0.94 15.55 0.43
CA ASP A 14 0.57 16.71 -0.39
C ASP A 14 -0.90 17.09 -0.22
N LEU A 15 -1.80 16.10 -0.18
CA LEU A 15 -3.23 16.31 0.05
C LEU A 15 -3.54 16.78 1.48
N TYR A 16 -2.78 16.30 2.46
CA TYR A 16 -2.94 16.72 3.84
C TYR A 16 -2.45 18.16 4.06
N ASP A 17 -1.27 18.49 3.53
CA ASP A 17 -0.64 19.80 3.65
C ASP A 17 -1.40 20.90 2.89
N SER A 18 -1.95 20.59 1.71
CA SER A 18 -2.72 21.54 0.91
C SER A 18 -4.10 21.86 1.48
N ARG A 19 -4.71 20.94 2.23
CA ARG A 19 -6.08 21.09 2.74
C ARG A 19 -6.17 21.45 4.20
N ASN A 20 -5.10 21.29 4.97
CA ASN A 20 -5.11 21.57 6.41
C ASN A 20 -4.12 22.70 6.78
N PRO A 21 -4.58 23.96 6.87
CA PRO A 21 -3.73 25.07 7.29
C PRO A 21 -3.23 24.94 8.75
N TYR A 22 -3.87 24.10 9.56
CA TYR A 22 -3.49 23.86 10.97
C TYR A 22 -2.76 22.52 11.12
N ARG A 23 -1.44 22.56 10.91
CA ARG A 23 -0.50 21.41 10.93
C ARG A 23 -0.44 20.63 12.26
N PHE A 24 -0.97 21.17 13.36
CA PHE A 24 -0.60 20.76 14.73
C PHE A 24 -1.71 20.13 15.57
N SER A 25 -2.95 20.04 15.08
CA SER A 25 -4.04 19.33 15.76
C SER A 25 -4.40 18.11 14.93
N GLY A 26 -4.38 16.91 15.55
CA GLY A 26 -4.76 15.63 14.92
C GLY A 26 -5.85 15.83 13.88
N GLY A 27 -5.42 15.85 12.62
CA GLY A 27 -6.22 16.38 11.53
C GLY A 27 -7.16 15.33 10.97
N VAL A 28 -8.14 15.77 10.19
CA VAL A 28 -8.98 14.86 9.43
C VAL A 28 -8.39 14.68 8.04
N PHE A 29 -8.10 13.44 7.66
CA PHE A 29 -7.74 13.08 6.31
C PHE A 29 -8.98 12.67 5.52
N ARG A 30 -9.24 13.33 4.38
CA ARG A 30 -10.30 12.96 3.44
C ARG A 30 -9.75 12.13 2.29
N CYS A 31 -10.26 10.92 2.13
CA CYS A 31 -9.96 10.09 0.96
C CYS A 31 -10.31 10.84 -0.34
N PRO A 32 -9.40 10.97 -1.31
CA PRO A 32 -9.68 11.66 -2.57
C PRO A 32 -10.71 10.91 -3.44
N THR A 33 -10.82 9.59 -3.29
CA THR A 33 -11.70 8.75 -4.13
C THR A 33 -13.14 8.74 -3.62
N CYS A 34 -13.36 8.44 -2.34
CA CYS A 34 -14.70 8.26 -1.78
C CYS A 34 -15.10 9.30 -0.73
N ARG A 35 -14.24 10.30 -0.47
CA ARG A 35 -14.44 11.35 0.54
C ARG A 35 -14.63 10.87 1.98
N PHE A 36 -14.38 9.59 2.26
CA PHE A 36 -14.35 9.07 3.63
C PHE A 36 -13.35 9.83 4.50
N GLU A 37 -13.79 10.21 5.70
CA GLU A 37 -13.00 10.99 6.65
C GLU A 37 -12.34 10.08 7.68
N VAL A 38 -11.04 10.28 7.89
CA VAL A 38 -10.25 9.52 8.85
C VAL A 38 -9.64 10.51 9.83
N VAL A 39 -9.86 10.31 11.13
CA VAL A 39 -9.17 11.07 12.17
C VAL A 39 -7.74 10.55 12.29
N LEU A 40 -6.76 11.46 12.23
CA LEU A 40 -5.35 11.13 12.34
C LEU A 40 -4.86 11.31 13.78
N ASP A 41 -3.79 10.59 14.10
CA ASP A 41 -3.06 10.76 15.35
C ASP A 41 -2.06 11.93 15.27
N ARG A 42 -1.22 12.07 16.30
CA ARG A 42 -0.13 13.06 16.34
C ARG A 42 0.89 12.92 15.21
N HIS A 43 0.98 11.76 14.56
CA HIS A 43 1.87 11.52 13.44
C HIS A 43 1.22 11.94 12.10
N GLY A 44 -0.04 12.36 12.10
CA GLY A 44 -0.75 12.83 10.91
C GLY A 44 -0.86 11.71 9.87
N VAL A 45 -0.52 12.03 8.61
CA VAL A 45 -0.49 11.02 7.53
C VAL A 45 0.50 9.91 7.84
N HIS A 46 1.47 10.13 8.74
CA HIS A 46 2.45 9.11 9.07
C HIS A 46 1.89 7.92 9.86
N GLY A 47 0.80 8.15 10.61
CA GLY A 47 0.10 7.12 11.37
C GLY A 47 -0.82 6.23 10.52
N LEU A 48 -1.08 6.59 9.25
CA LEU A 48 -1.89 5.76 8.36
C LEU A 48 -1.20 4.42 8.08
N GLN A 49 -1.96 3.33 8.22
CA GLN A 49 -1.51 1.97 7.94
C GLN A 49 -1.02 1.84 6.50
N ARG A 50 0.14 1.19 6.34
CA ARG A 50 0.71 0.81 5.05
C ARG A 50 0.12 -0.51 4.59
N ASN A 51 -0.08 -0.62 3.28
CA ASN A 51 -0.49 -1.86 2.64
C ASN A 51 0.74 -2.56 2.07
N LEU A 52 1.37 -3.41 2.89
CA LEU A 52 2.59 -4.12 2.52
C LEU A 52 2.40 -5.06 1.34
N LEU A 53 1.19 -5.58 1.11
CA LEU A 53 0.90 -6.40 -0.07
C LEU A 53 1.03 -5.58 -1.36
N VAL A 54 0.45 -4.38 -1.37
CA VAL A 54 0.56 -3.48 -2.53
C VAL A 54 2.03 -3.06 -2.73
N GLU A 55 2.76 -2.77 -1.66
CA GLU A 55 4.20 -2.47 -1.72
C GLU A 55 4.99 -3.64 -2.31
N ASN A 56 4.80 -4.86 -1.79
CA ASN A 56 5.46 -6.07 -2.27
C ASN A 56 5.16 -6.35 -3.75
N ILE A 57 3.91 -6.19 -4.17
CA ILE A 57 3.50 -6.36 -5.58
C ILE A 57 4.27 -5.35 -6.45
N ILE A 58 4.28 -4.07 -6.07
CA ILE A 58 5.00 -3.02 -6.80
C ILE A 58 6.50 -3.36 -6.89
N ASP A 59 7.11 -3.83 -5.81
CA ASP A 59 8.54 -4.14 -5.77
C ASP A 59 8.90 -5.31 -6.70
N ILE A 60 8.08 -6.36 -6.75
CA ILE A 60 8.25 -7.47 -7.71
C ILE A 60 8.20 -6.95 -9.16
N TYR A 61 7.22 -6.09 -9.48
CA TYR A 61 7.09 -5.53 -10.83
C TYR A 61 8.26 -4.60 -11.19
N LYS A 62 8.83 -3.86 -10.25
CA LYS A 62 10.04 -3.06 -10.48
C LYS A 62 11.25 -3.94 -10.73
N GLN A 63 11.43 -4.98 -9.93
CA GLN A 63 12.55 -5.92 -10.07
C GLN A 63 12.51 -6.66 -11.42
N GLN A 64 11.32 -7.01 -11.92
CA GLN A 64 11.16 -7.59 -13.26
C GLN A 64 11.51 -6.59 -14.38
N GLN A 65 11.16 -5.31 -14.23
CA GLN A 65 11.50 -4.28 -15.21
C GLN A 65 13.01 -4.00 -15.25
N GLU A 66 13.65 -3.93 -14.09
CA GLU A 66 15.09 -3.65 -13.95
C GLU A 66 15.96 -4.87 -14.32
N GLY A 67 15.50 -6.09 -13.99
CA GLY A 67 16.16 -7.35 -14.34
C GLY A 67 16.10 -7.72 -15.83
N SER A 68 15.32 -7.00 -16.64
CA SER A 68 15.25 -7.20 -18.09
C SER A 68 16.34 -6.44 -18.88
N GLY A 69 17.18 -5.65 -18.20
CA GLY A 69 18.19 -4.77 -18.84
C GLY A 69 19.66 -5.13 -18.61
N SER A 70 19.99 -6.12 -17.79
CA SER A 70 21.38 -6.52 -17.54
C SER A 70 21.49 -8.03 -17.43
N GLY A 71 22.37 -8.61 -18.25
CA GLY A 71 22.58 -10.05 -18.35
C GLY A 71 22.86 -10.73 -17.01
N THR A 72 22.41 -11.99 -16.96
CA THR A 72 22.75 -13.03 -15.98
C THR A 72 22.30 -12.77 -14.53
N THR A 73 21.08 -13.18 -14.20
CA THR A 73 20.82 -14.37 -13.35
C THR A 73 19.34 -14.74 -13.50
N GLU A 74 19.08 -16.03 -13.71
CA GLU A 74 17.77 -16.61 -13.91
C GLU A 74 16.75 -16.25 -12.81
N THR A 75 15.70 -15.53 -13.19
CA THR A 75 14.35 -15.80 -12.69
C THR A 75 13.41 -15.88 -13.88
N THR A 76 13.67 -16.88 -14.72
CA THR A 76 12.63 -17.55 -15.49
C THR A 76 11.45 -17.81 -14.55
N LEU A 77 10.28 -17.31 -14.93
CA LEU A 77 8.99 -17.83 -14.47
C LEU A 77 8.90 -19.30 -14.89
N LYS A 78 9.64 -20.19 -14.21
CA LYS A 78 9.10 -21.50 -13.93
C LYS A 78 7.96 -21.24 -12.96
N PRO A 79 6.76 -21.80 -13.17
CA PRO A 79 5.83 -22.02 -12.08
C PRO A 79 6.60 -22.81 -11.03
N LYS A 80 7.19 -22.11 -10.05
CA LYS A 80 7.52 -22.77 -8.79
C LYS A 80 6.15 -23.16 -8.25
N GLU A 81 5.95 -24.45 -8.04
CA GLU A 81 4.92 -24.97 -7.15
C GLU A 81 5.02 -24.15 -5.86
N SER A 82 4.26 -23.08 -5.85
CA SER A 82 4.07 -22.26 -4.70
C SER A 82 3.15 -23.15 -3.91
N LYS A 83 3.65 -23.73 -2.82
CA LYS A 83 2.78 -24.06 -1.71
C LYS A 83 2.10 -22.75 -1.36
N GLU A 84 0.97 -22.50 -2.00
CA GLU A 84 -0.06 -21.64 -1.49
C GLU A 84 -0.18 -22.02 -0.01
N PRO A 85 -0.14 -21.08 0.93
CA PRO A 85 -0.96 -21.27 2.11
C PRO A 85 -2.39 -21.21 1.56
N MET A 86 -2.88 -22.34 1.04
CA MET A 86 -4.29 -22.52 0.83
C MET A 86 -4.93 -22.22 2.18
N CYS A 87 -5.86 -21.27 2.19
CA CYS A 87 -6.81 -21.15 3.29
C CYS A 87 -7.37 -22.56 3.52
N GLN A 88 -7.17 -23.11 4.72
CA GLN A 88 -7.93 -24.27 5.11
C GLN A 88 -9.39 -23.84 5.02
N GLU A 89 -10.09 -24.37 4.03
CA GLU A 89 -11.54 -24.38 4.05
C GLU A 89 -11.90 -25.08 5.37
N GLU A 90 -12.42 -24.33 6.33
CA GLU A 90 -12.98 -24.91 7.54
C GLU A 90 -14.16 -25.75 7.08
N GLU A 91 -14.03 -27.08 7.15
CA GLU A 91 -15.15 -27.99 6.95
C GLU A 91 -16.21 -27.66 8.00
N GLU A 92 -17.35 -27.21 7.50
CA GLU A 92 -18.60 -27.00 8.22
C GLU A 92 -19.01 -28.33 8.89
N GLU A 93 -18.88 -28.40 10.22
CA GLU A 93 -19.60 -29.37 11.06
C GLU A 93 -20.91 -28.76 11.58
#